data_AF-A0A8T3QR47-F1
#
_entry.id   AF-A0A8T3QR47-F1
#
_cell.length_a   1.000
_cell.length_b   1.000
_cell.length_c   1.000
_cell.angle_alpha   90.00
_cell.angle_beta   90.00
_cell.angle_gamma   90.00
#
_symmetry.space_group_name_H-M   'P 1'
#
loop_
_entity.id
_entity.type
_entity.pdbx_description
1 polymer ?
#
loop_
_entity_poly.entity_id
_entity_poly.type
_entity_poly.pdbx_seq_one_letter_code
_entity_poly.pdbx_strand_id
1 'polypeptide(L)' 'MRAVDDIVQGRICRALRRRLRLTQRELGTRAGLSQQAVSLVERGHGLRLSRLKRLFGALDAR' A
#
# COMPACT_ATOMS: atom_id res chain seq x y z
N MET A 1 -1.56 7.41 -14.39
CA MET A 1 -2.06 7.83 -13.06
C MET A 1 -1.42 9.17 -12.76
N ARG A 2 -2.15 10.18 -12.28
CA ARG A 2 -1.58 11.50 -12.00
C ARG A 2 -0.87 11.45 -10.64
N ALA A 3 0.19 12.24 -10.44
CA ALA A 3 0.96 12.24 -9.19
C ALA A 3 0.10 12.52 -7.94
N VAL A 4 -1.00 13.26 -8.08
CA VAL A 4 -1.96 13.51 -7.00
C VAL A 4 -2.71 12.23 -6.62
N ASP A 5 -3.17 11.45 -7.60
CA ASP A 5 -3.87 10.18 -7.37
C ASP A 5 -2.97 9.20 -6.61
N ASP A 6 -1.70 9.18 -6.99
CA ASP A 6 -0.67 8.33 -6.41
C ASP A 6 -0.48 8.61 -4.90
N ILE A 7 -0.39 9.89 -4.54
CA ILE A 7 -0.28 10.34 -3.14
C ILE A 7 -1.53 9.96 -2.35
N VAL A 8 -2.72 10.16 -2.92
CA VAL A 8 -3.99 9.83 -2.25
C VAL A 8 -4.08 8.34 -1.96
N GLN A 9 -3.80 7.48 -2.95
CA GLN A 9 -3.85 6.03 -2.76
C GLN A 9 -2.81 5.53 -1.74
N GLY A 10 -1.59 6.09 -1.77
CA GLY A 10 -0.57 5.80 -0.76
C GLY A 10 -1.02 6.13 0.67
N ARG A 11 -1.67 7.29 0.85
CA ARG A 11 -2.23 7.70 2.14
C ARG A 11 -3.36 6.79 2.62
N ILE A 12 -4.26 6.38 1.72
CA ILE A 12 -5.36 5.44 2.05
C ILE A 12 -4.78 4.09 2.49
N CYS A 13 -3.82 3.54 1.73
CA CYS A 13 -3.13 2.30 2.08
C CYS A 13 -2.51 2.37 3.49
N ARG A 14 -1.81 3.47 3.80
CA ARG A 14 -1.21 3.70 5.13
C ARG A 14 -2.26 3.76 6.24
N ALA A 15 -3.37 4.45 6.01
CA ALA A 15 -4.44 4.59 6.99
C ALA A 15 -5.10 3.24 7.32
N LEU A 16 -5.44 2.46 6.30
CA LEU A 16 -6.02 1.12 6.46
C LEU A 16 -5.06 0.18 7.19
N ARG A 17 -3.78 0.16 6.79
CA ARG A 17 -2.75 -0.65 7.47
C ARG A 17 -2.69 -0.34 8.97
N ARG A 18 -2.69 0.94 9.33
CA ARG A 18 -2.64 1.38 10.73
C ARG A 18 -3.90 1.01 11.51
N ARG A 19 -5.09 1.07 10.89
CA ARG A 19 -6.34 0.59 11.50
C ARG A 19 -6.28 -0.89 11.86
N LEU A 20 -5.63 -1.69 11.01
CA LEU A 20 -5.37 -3.12 11.25
C LEU A 20 -4.16 -3.39 12.16
N ARG A 21 -3.52 -2.34 12.73
CA ARG A 21 -2.32 -2.43 13.57
C ARG A 21 -1.14 -3.17 12.94
N LEU A 22 -1.05 -3.15 11.61
CA LEU A 22 0.04 -3.80 10.87
C LEU A 22 1.23 -2.85 10.71
N THR A 23 2.44 -3.39 10.82
CA THR A 23 3.66 -2.77 10.31
C THR A 23 3.72 -2.85 8.79
N GLN A 24 4.55 -2.00 8.16
CA GLN A 24 4.76 -2.08 6.70
C GLN A 24 5.35 -3.43 6.27
N ARG A 25 6.15 -4.08 7.13
CA ARG A 25 6.71 -5.40 6.89
C ARG A 25 5.60 -6.46 6.84
N GLU A 26 4.70 -6.45 7.81
CA GLU A 26 3.59 -7.42 7.87
C GLU A 26 2.61 -7.24 6.70
N LEU A 27 2.27 -6.00 6.35
CA LEU A 27 1.48 -5.75 5.14
C LEU A 27 2.22 -6.24 3.88
N GLY A 28 3.52 -5.97 3.80
CA GLY A 28 4.37 -6.49 2.74
C GLY A 28 4.27 -8.02 2.62
N THR A 29 4.49 -8.74 3.72
CA THR A 29 4.36 -10.20 3.76
C THR A 29 2.99 -10.67 3.27
N ARG A 30 1.88 -10.08 3.77
CA ARG A 30 0.52 -10.43 3.33
C ARG A 30 0.29 -10.17 1.85
N ALA A 31 0.85 -9.08 1.31
CA ALA A 31 0.74 -8.72 -0.10
C ALA A 31 1.79 -9.42 -0.98
N GLY A 32 2.74 -10.18 -0.41
CA GLY A 32 3.92 -10.74 -1.10
C GLY A 32 4.90 -9.69 -1.65
N LEU A 33 5.03 -8.56 -0.97
CA LEU A 33 5.90 -7.43 -1.32
C LEU A 33 6.94 -7.19 -0.21
N SER A 34 8.07 -6.55 -0.56
CA SER A 34 9.02 -6.10 0.45
C SER A 34 8.46 -4.91 1.24
N GLN A 35 8.93 -4.74 2.49
CA GLN A 35 8.59 -3.57 3.30
C GLN A 35 8.94 -2.25 2.59
N GLN A 36 10.05 -2.21 1.86
CA GLN A 36 10.48 -1.05 1.07
C GLN A 36 9.49 -0.72 -0.05
N ALA A 37 8.94 -1.73 -0.72
CA ALA A 37 7.91 -1.53 -1.73
C ALA A 37 6.63 -0.92 -1.13
N VAL A 38 6.23 -1.36 0.07
CA VAL A 38 5.12 -0.75 0.81
C VAL A 38 5.43 0.71 1.16
N SER A 39 6.63 1.00 1.65
CA SER A 39 7.06 2.37 1.99
C SER A 39 7.07 3.31 0.78
N LEU A 40 7.48 2.84 -0.40
CA LEU A 40 7.40 3.62 -1.64
C LEU A 40 5.95 3.94 -2.00
N VAL A 41 5.07 2.94 -1.98
CA VAL A 41 3.64 3.11 -2.26
C VAL A 41 3.00 4.11 -1.29
N GLU A 42 3.25 3.97 0.02
CA GLU A 42 2.68 4.87 1.04
C GLU A 42 3.15 6.32 0.91
N ARG A 43 4.26 6.56 0.22
CA ARG A 43 4.79 7.90 -0.08
C ARG A 43 4.33 8.44 -1.44
N GLY A 44 3.51 7.69 -2.18
CA GLY A 44 3.05 8.10 -3.51
C GLY A 44 4.06 7.80 -4.63
N HIS A 45 4.94 6.82 -4.45
CA HIS A 45 5.96 6.46 -5.43
C HIS A 45 5.82 5.03 -5.94
N GLY A 46 6.20 4.80 -7.19
CA GLY A 46 6.33 3.44 -7.75
C GLY A 46 5.02 2.65 -7.79
N LEU A 47 3.90 3.36 -7.93
CA LEU A 47 2.56 2.83 -7.95
C LEU A 47 2.27 2.18 -9.31
N ARG A 48 2.24 0.85 -9.28
CA ARG A 48 1.72 0.03 -10.38
C ARG A 48 0.38 -0.53 -9.94
N LEU A 49 -0.57 -0.61 -10.86
CA LEU A 49 -1.90 -1.18 -10.59
C LEU A 49 -1.82 -2.57 -9.94
N SER A 50 -0.86 -3.40 -10.35
CA SER A 50 -0.63 -4.72 -9.76
C SER A 50 -0.20 -4.68 -8.29
N ARG A 51 0.62 -3.70 -7.89
CA ARG A 51 1.02 -3.52 -6.48
C ARG A 51 -0.15 -3.03 -5.64
N LEU A 52 -0.93 -2.10 -6.17
CA LEU A 52 -2.13 -1.58 -5.51
C LEU A 52 -3.15 -2.69 -5.26
N LYS A 53 -3.48 -3.49 -6.29
CA LYS A 53 -4.41 -4.62 -6.13
C LYS A 53 -3.95 -5.59 -5.03
N ARG A 54 -2.65 -5.90 -4.97
CA ARG A 54 -2.08 -6.77 -3.94
C ARG A 54 -2.16 -6.16 -2.54
N LEU A 55 -1.83 -4.88 -2.41
CA LEU A 55 -1.87 -4.18 -1.12
C LEU A 55 -3.29 -4.00 -0.59
N PHE A 56 -4.21 -3.53 -1.43
CA PHE A 56 -5.62 -3.34 -1.04
C PHE A 56 -6.33 -4.68 -0.80
N GLY A 57 -6.02 -5.72 -1.60
CA GLY A 57 -6.47 -7.08 -1.32
C GLY A 57 -5.96 -7.63 0.01
N ALA A 58 -4.70 -7.38 0.37
CA ALA A 58 -4.12 -7.78 1.66
C ALA A 58 -4.66 -6.99 2.87
N LEU A 59 -5.39 -5.89 2.62
CA LEU A 59 -6.05 -5.06 3.63
C LEU A 59 -7.55 -5.38 3.73
N ASP A 60 -8.04 -6.39 3.00
CA ASP A 60 -9.48 -6.71 2.84
C ASP A 60 -10.32 -5.50 2.38
N ALA A 61 -9.68 -4.53 1.74
CA ALA A 61 -10.36 -3.42 1.09
C ALA A 61 -10.75 -3.87 -0.32
N ARG A 62 -11.95 -4.43 -0.44
CA ARG A 62 -12.59 -4.74 -1.72
C ARG A 62 -13.34 -3.54 -2.27
#